data_AF-A0A6J1B083-F1
#
_entry.id   AF-A0A6J1B083-F1
#
_cell.length_a   1.000
_cell.length_b   1.000
_cell.length_c   1.000
_cell.angle_alpha   90.00
_cell.angle_beta   90.00
_cell.angle_gamma   90.00
#
_symmetry.space_group_name_H-M   'P 1'
#
loop_
_entity.id
_entity.type
_entity.pdbx_description
1 polymer ?
#
loop_
_entity_poly.entity_id
_entity_poly.type
_entity_poly.pdbx_seq_one_letter_code
_entity_poly.pdbx_strand_id
1 'polypeptide(L)'
;MVFLWDGTDAPPISIHRKLEDEMHNQLPLHLEPLPLSRDVLCTFPTVGTILRVTIDENCRKYILQLLKIGQWVKLFNVPCKAREGLWYGVLTPSTKIQDMPNEDMLISEHQSNYDHRLSCKLERMPYWSFPWPSRITGKKEI
;
A
#
# COMPACT_ATOMS: atom_id res chain seq x y z
N MET A 1 -6.19 -8.16 9.21
CA MET A 1 -5.61 -7.06 8.41
C MET A 1 -6.19 -7.16 7.01
N VAL A 2 -6.41 -6.02 6.35
CA VAL A 2 -6.77 -5.93 4.93
C VAL A 2 -5.73 -5.08 4.20
N PHE A 3 -5.60 -5.29 2.89
CA PHE A 3 -4.63 -4.62 2.05
C PHE A 3 -5.38 -3.77 1.02
N LEU A 4 -5.08 -2.48 1.00
CA LEU A 4 -5.69 -1.52 0.09
C LEU A 4 -4.64 -0.93 -0.83
N TRP A 5 -5.06 -0.53 -2.02
CA TRP A 5 -4.17 0.00 -3.04
C TRP A 5 -4.97 0.79 -4.08
N ASP A 6 -4.42 1.90 -4.54
CA ASP A 6 -5.03 2.80 -5.54
C ASP A 6 -4.07 3.18 -6.70
N GLY A 7 -2.89 2.54 -6.77
CA GLY A 7 -1.87 2.82 -7.77
C GLY A 7 -0.94 4.00 -7.46
N THR A 8 -1.13 4.70 -6.35
CA THR A 8 -0.30 5.84 -5.95
C THR A 8 0.74 5.48 -4.88
N ASP A 9 1.82 6.26 -4.82
CA ASP A 9 2.89 6.04 -3.83
C ASP A 9 2.68 6.90 -2.59
N ALA A 10 2.61 6.25 -1.41
CA ALA A 10 2.60 6.97 -0.15
C ALA A 10 3.93 7.70 0.05
N PRO A 11 3.92 8.88 0.69
CA PRO A 11 5.15 9.60 1.00
C PRO A 11 6.06 8.77 1.93
N PRO A 12 7.39 8.87 1.80
CA PRO A 12 8.30 8.18 2.70
C PRO A 12 8.13 8.69 4.14
N ILE A 13 8.32 7.82 5.12
CA ILE A 13 8.35 8.18 6.53
C ILE A 13 9.79 8.06 7.02
N SER A 14 10.26 9.09 7.73
CA SER A 14 11.56 9.07 8.38
C SER A 14 11.60 8.00 9.48
N ILE A 15 12.65 7.20 9.46
CA ILE A 15 12.97 6.27 10.54
C ILE A 15 13.87 7.04 11.51
N HIS A 16 13.38 7.26 12.74
CA HIS A 16 14.08 8.04 13.76
C HIS A 16 14.89 7.17 14.75
N ARG A 17 15.07 5.89 14.42
CA ARG A 17 15.73 4.90 15.28
C ARG A 17 17.23 4.89 15.06
N LYS A 18 18.01 4.67 16.12
CA LYS A 18 19.46 4.49 15.98
C LYS A 18 19.80 3.06 15.57
N LEU A 19 20.89 2.90 14.84
CA LEU A 19 21.33 1.59 14.35
C LEU A 19 21.65 0.63 15.50
N GLU A 20 22.19 1.13 16.61
CA GLU A 20 22.54 0.31 17.78
C GLU A 20 21.30 -0.30 18.46
N ASP A 21 20.15 0.39 18.34
CA ASP A 21 18.88 -0.07 18.90
C ASP A 21 18.31 -1.26 18.10
N GLU A 22 18.66 -1.39 16.81
CA GLU A 22 18.21 -2.49 15.96
C GLU A 22 18.83 -3.84 16.36
N MET A 23 20.03 -3.83 16.95
CA MET A 23 20.67 -5.06 17.45
C MET A 23 19.85 -5.75 18.54
N HIS A 24 19.12 -4.96 19.34
CA HIS A 24 18.37 -5.44 20.50
C HIS A 24 16.87 -5.48 20.24
N ASN A 25 16.37 -4.63 19.36
CA ASN A 25 14.97 -4.53 19.03
C ASN A 25 14.87 -4.11 17.55
N GLN A 26 14.67 -5.09 16.67
CA GLN A 26 14.66 -4.87 15.23
C GLN A 26 13.45 -4.04 14.81
N LEU A 27 13.62 -3.21 13.78
CA LEU A 27 12.47 -2.54 13.15
C LEU A 27 11.53 -3.60 12.55
N PRO A 28 10.21 -3.45 12.73
CA PRO A 28 9.26 -4.33 12.10
C PRO A 28 9.31 -4.12 10.58
N LEU A 29 9.79 -5.12 9.85
CA LEU A 29 9.78 -5.11 8.38
C LEU A 29 8.36 -5.23 7.79
N HIS A 30 7.40 -5.64 8.63
CA HIS A 30 6.01 -5.86 8.28
C HIS A 30 5.14 -5.59 9.51
N LEU A 31 3.87 -5.24 9.30
CA LEU A 31 2.90 -4.94 10.37
C LEU A 31 1.98 -6.11 10.69
N GLU A 32 1.97 -7.10 9.80
CA GLU A 32 1.22 -8.32 9.89
C GLU A 32 1.71 -9.12 11.11
N PRO A 33 0.82 -9.76 11.89
CA PRO A 33 1.25 -10.60 13.01
C PRO A 33 2.08 -11.82 12.57
N LEU A 34 1.86 -12.28 11.33
CA LEU A 34 2.57 -13.36 10.69
C LEU A 34 2.97 -12.91 9.28
N PRO A 35 4.19 -13.24 8.82
CA PRO A 35 4.61 -12.95 7.46
C PRO A 35 3.65 -13.57 6.43
N LEU A 36 3.34 -12.83 5.38
CA LEU A 36 2.59 -13.35 4.23
C LEU A 36 3.44 -14.36 3.46
N SER A 37 2.79 -15.36 2.87
CA SER A 37 3.47 -16.30 1.98
C SER A 37 3.95 -15.59 0.72
N ARG A 38 5.00 -16.15 0.10
CA ARG A 38 5.52 -15.66 -1.19
C ARG A 38 4.42 -15.62 -2.25
N ASP A 39 3.57 -16.63 -2.31
CA ASP A 39 2.50 -16.72 -3.31
C ASP A 39 1.52 -15.55 -3.18
N VAL A 40 1.16 -15.15 -1.96
CA VAL A 40 0.31 -13.97 -1.70
C VAL A 40 1.04 -12.69 -2.10
N LEU A 41 2.30 -12.54 -1.70
CA LEU A 41 3.09 -11.35 -2.04
C LEU A 41 3.26 -11.19 -3.56
N CYS A 42 3.35 -12.29 -4.32
CA CYS A 42 3.43 -12.24 -5.77
C CYS A 42 2.12 -11.85 -6.47
N THR A 43 0.99 -11.81 -5.75
CA THR A 43 -0.29 -11.30 -6.29
C THR A 43 -0.42 -9.78 -6.19
N PHE A 44 0.44 -9.14 -5.41
CA PHE A 44 0.38 -7.71 -5.17
C PHE A 44 0.83 -6.90 -6.39
N PRO A 45 0.22 -5.72 -6.62
CA PRO A 45 0.65 -4.83 -7.69
C PRO A 45 2.10 -4.40 -7.50
N THR A 46 2.84 -4.29 -8.61
CA THR A 46 4.28 -3.98 -8.60
C THR A 46 4.59 -2.48 -8.49
N VAL A 47 3.55 -1.65 -8.50
CA VAL A 47 3.61 -0.19 -8.58
C VAL A 47 2.58 0.39 -7.63
N GLY A 48 2.90 1.49 -6.94
CA GLY A 48 2.05 2.05 -5.90
C GLY A 48 2.29 1.39 -4.54
N THR A 49 1.95 2.11 -3.47
CA THR A 49 2.08 1.61 -2.11
C THR A 49 0.85 0.83 -1.70
N ILE A 50 1.08 -0.35 -1.13
CA ILE A 50 0.01 -1.15 -0.53
C ILE A 50 -0.16 -0.70 0.92
N LEU A 51 -1.30 -0.08 1.20
CA LEU A 51 -1.66 0.35 2.54
C LEU A 51 -2.15 -0.85 3.33
N ARG A 52 -1.42 -1.17 4.40
CA ARG A 52 -1.80 -2.19 5.38
C ARG A 52 -2.81 -1.60 6.34
N VAL A 53 -3.93 -2.28 6.54
CA VAL A 53 -5.02 -1.73 7.34
C VAL A 53 -5.46 -2.71 8.42
N THR A 54 -5.36 -2.28 9.67
CA THR A 54 -5.92 -3.02 10.81
C THR A 54 -7.40 -2.72 10.93
N ILE A 55 -8.16 -3.67 11.47
CA ILE A 55 -9.59 -3.51 11.71
C ILE A 55 -9.82 -3.67 13.19
N ASP A 56 -10.51 -2.72 13.80
CA ASP A 56 -10.94 -2.81 15.19
C ASP A 56 -11.84 -4.04 15.38
N GLU A 57 -11.59 -4.83 16.42
CA GLU A 57 -12.31 -6.08 16.65
C GLU A 57 -13.82 -5.87 16.83
N ASN A 58 -14.25 -4.69 17.32
CA ASN A 58 -15.66 -4.37 17.51
C ASN A 58 -16.43 -4.22 16.19
N CYS A 59 -15.75 -3.85 15.10
CA CYS A 59 -16.37 -3.70 13.78
C CYS A 59 -15.87 -4.71 12.73
N ARG A 60 -14.93 -5.59 13.09
CA ARG A 60 -14.28 -6.54 12.20
C ARG A 60 -15.23 -7.38 11.38
N LYS A 61 -16.21 -8.02 12.01
CA LYS A 61 -17.14 -8.92 11.32
C LYS A 61 -17.97 -8.19 10.27
N TYR A 62 -18.51 -7.03 10.62
CA TYR A 62 -19.33 -6.21 9.73
C TYR A 62 -18.51 -5.65 8.56
N ILE A 63 -17.33 -5.10 8.82
CA ILE A 63 -16.46 -4.52 7.78
C ILE A 63 -16.01 -5.58 6.78
N LEU A 64 -15.62 -6.77 7.25
CA LEU A 64 -15.21 -7.86 6.37
C LEU A 64 -16.36 -8.40 5.49
N GLN A 65 -17.62 -8.25 5.92
CA GLN A 65 -18.77 -8.60 5.08
C GLN A 65 -19.03 -7.59 3.96
N LEU A 66 -18.64 -6.33 4.16
CA LEU A 66 -18.78 -5.27 3.15
C LEU A 66 -17.63 -5.29 2.13
N LEU A 67 -16.41 -5.63 2.55
CA LEU A 67 -15.26 -5.63 1.68
C LEU A 67 -15.22 -6.88 0.79
N LYS A 68 -15.06 -6.67 -0.52
CA LYS A 68 -14.80 -7.73 -1.49
C LYS A 68 -13.45 -7.52 -2.15
N ILE A 69 -12.75 -8.63 -2.40
CA ILE A 69 -11.46 -8.60 -3.08
C ILE A 69 -11.65 -8.08 -4.51
N GLY A 70 -10.78 -7.17 -4.93
CA GLY A 70 -10.78 -6.62 -6.29
C GLY A 70 -11.88 -5.58 -6.55
N GLN A 71 -12.61 -5.14 -5.52
CA GLN A 71 -13.64 -4.12 -5.66
C GLN A 71 -13.12 -2.73 -5.24
N TRP A 72 -13.45 -1.72 -6.04
CA TRP A 72 -13.25 -0.32 -5.66
C TRP A 72 -14.28 0.12 -4.63
N VAL A 73 -13.80 0.81 -3.59
CA VAL A 73 -14.62 1.35 -2.51
C VAL A 73 -14.10 2.73 -2.10
N LYS A 74 -15.00 3.61 -1.69
CA LYS A 74 -14.64 4.85 -0.97
C LYS A 74 -14.70 4.57 0.52
N LEU A 75 -13.58 4.84 1.21
CA LEU A 75 -13.48 4.73 2.66
C LEU A 75 -13.45 6.13 3.27
N PHE A 76 -14.33 6.35 4.25
CA PHE A 76 -14.41 7.61 4.99
C PHE A 76 -14.00 7.38 6.43
N ASN A 77 -13.41 8.41 7.05
CA ASN A 77 -12.98 8.39 8.46
C ASN A 77 -12.02 7.23 8.75
N VAL A 78 -11.01 7.05 7.90
CA VAL A 78 -9.92 6.09 8.12
C VAL A 78 -8.68 6.85 8.60
N PRO A 79 -8.32 6.75 9.89
CA PRO A 79 -7.04 7.26 10.36
C PRO A 79 -5.87 6.54 9.66
N CYS A 80 -5.04 7.31 8.97
CA CYS A 80 -3.74 6.86 8.49
C CYS A 80 -2.67 7.27 9.51
N LYS A 81 -1.90 6.28 9.97
CA LYS A 81 -0.87 6.44 11.00
C LYS A 81 0.46 5.95 10.48
N ALA A 82 1.52 6.49 11.06
CA ALA A 82 2.89 6.01 10.86
C ALA A 82 3.34 5.19 12.07
N ARG A 83 4.06 4.09 11.82
CA ARG A 83 4.73 3.31 12.85
C ARG A 83 6.05 2.80 12.30
N GLU A 84 7.15 3.18 12.94
CA GLU A 84 8.49 2.64 12.62
C GLU A 84 8.83 2.71 11.12
N GLY A 85 8.52 3.82 10.45
CA GLY A 85 8.76 4.00 9.01
C GLY A 85 7.68 3.45 8.08
N LEU A 86 6.60 2.84 8.61
CA LEU A 86 5.53 2.26 7.81
C LEU A 86 4.20 3.01 7.97
N TRP A 87 3.54 3.29 6.85
CA TRP A 87 2.16 3.75 6.82
C TRP A 87 1.19 2.59 7.06
N TYR A 88 0.16 2.83 7.87
CA TYR A 88 -0.96 1.91 8.03
C TYR A 88 -2.28 2.64 8.30
N GLY A 89 -3.37 2.05 7.85
CA GLY A 89 -4.72 2.51 8.16
C GLY A 89 -5.30 1.76 9.35
N VAL A 90 -6.31 2.34 9.98
CA VAL A 90 -7.13 1.69 11.00
C VAL A 90 -8.60 1.86 10.64
N LEU A 91 -9.33 0.77 10.42
CA LEU A 91 -10.79 0.84 10.30
C LEU A 91 -11.39 0.73 11.69
N THR A 92 -12.17 1.74 12.06
CA THR A 92 -12.80 1.88 13.38
C THR A 92 -14.31 1.76 13.24
N PRO A 93 -15.08 1.75 14.35
CA PRO A 93 -16.53 1.81 14.27
C PRO A 93 -17.09 3.08 13.58
N SER A 94 -16.30 4.15 13.46
CA SER A 94 -16.71 5.39 12.76
C SER A 94 -16.38 5.39 11.26
N THR A 95 -15.65 4.38 10.79
CA THR A 95 -15.34 4.20 9.37
C THR A 95 -16.61 3.89 8.59
N LYS A 96 -16.79 4.58 7.46
CA LYS A 96 -17.87 4.30 6.51
C LYS A 96 -17.28 3.79 5.20
N ILE A 97 -17.95 2.81 4.60
CA ILE A 97 -17.56 2.18 3.35
C ILE A 97 -18.68 2.42 2.35
N GLN A 98 -18.34 2.92 1.18
CA GLN A 98 -19.28 3.12 0.08
C GLN A 98 -18.77 2.38 -1.15
N ASP A 99 -19.64 1.54 -1.71
CA ASP A 99 -19.36 0.87 -2.98
C ASP A 99 -19.27 1.92 -4.10
N MET A 100 -18.29 1.73 -4.98
CA MET A 100 -18.10 2.57 -6.15
C MET A 100 -18.68 1.88 -7.39
N PRO A 101 -19.51 2.56 -8.20
CA PRO A 101 -19.96 2.00 -9.46
C PRO A 101 -18.76 1.86 -10.41
N ASN A 102 -18.75 0.81 -11.23
CA ASN A 102 -17.65 0.52 -12.15
C ASN A 102 -17.37 1.64 -13.18
N GLU A 103 -18.37 2.49 -13.45
CA GLU A 103 -18.29 3.62 -14.39
C GLU A 103 -17.81 4.93 -13.75
N ASP A 104 -17.38 4.91 -12.48
CA ASP A 104 -16.85 6.11 -11.85
C ASP A 104 -15.55 6.55 -12.56
N MET A 105 -15.51 7.81 -13.00
CA MET A 105 -14.37 8.39 -13.71
C MET A 105 -13.07 8.27 -12.91
N LEU A 106 -13.14 8.30 -11.58
CA LEU A 106 -11.96 8.15 -10.72
C LEU A 106 -11.34 6.76 -10.87
N ILE A 107 -12.16 5.70 -10.95
CA ILE A 107 -11.65 4.33 -11.16
C ILE A 107 -10.91 4.25 -12.49
N SER A 108 -11.49 4.82 -13.55
CA SER A 108 -10.89 4.84 -14.88
C SER A 108 -9.57 5.60 -14.90
N GLU A 109 -9.50 6.73 -14.20
CA GLU A 109 -8.26 7.51 -14.05
C GLU A 109 -7.18 6.73 -13.31
N HIS A 110 -7.50 6.14 -12.15
CA HIS A 110 -6.56 5.33 -11.37
C HIS A 110 -6.03 4.13 -12.17
N GLN A 111 -6.91 3.43 -12.89
CA GLN A 111 -6.54 2.29 -13.72
C GLN A 111 -5.64 2.71 -14.89
N SER A 112 -6.01 3.78 -15.61
CA SER A 112 -5.22 4.32 -16.73
C SER A 112 -3.82 4.75 -16.26
N ASN A 113 -3.73 5.44 -15.12
CA ASN A 113 -2.46 5.85 -14.53
C ASN A 113 -1.60 4.65 -14.15
N TYR A 114 -2.19 3.61 -13.56
CA TYR A 114 -1.47 2.38 -13.26
C TYR A 114 -0.95 1.68 -14.51
N ASP A 115 -1.79 1.50 -15.53
CA ASP A 115 -1.41 0.84 -16.78
C ASP A 115 -0.30 1.60 -17.52
N HIS A 116 -0.37 2.94 -17.50
CA HIS A 116 0.69 3.81 -18.01
C HIS A 116 2.03 3.55 -17.30
N ARG A 117 2.03 3.56 -15.97
CA ARG A 117 3.23 3.28 -15.18
C ARG A 117 3.78 1.88 -15.39
N LEU A 118 2.92 0.88 -15.64
CA LEU A 118 3.39 -0.46 -15.98
C LEU A 118 4.10 -0.50 -17.32
N SER A 119 3.61 0.25 -18.31
CA SER A 119 4.18 0.30 -19.65
C SER A 119 5.59 0.91 -19.68
N CYS A 120 5.88 1.86 -18.78
CA CYS A 120 7.16 2.55 -18.71
C CYS A 120 8.04 2.03 -17.56
N LYS A 121 9.16 1.36 -17.89
CA LYS A 121 10.07 0.77 -16.88
C LYS A 121 10.54 1.78 -15.82
N LEU A 122 10.69 3.06 -16.19
CA LEU A 122 11.13 4.11 -15.27
C LEU A 122 10.02 4.53 -14.32
N GLU A 123 8.78 4.69 -14.80
CA GLU A 123 7.64 5.16 -13.97
C GLU A 123 7.18 4.14 -12.92
N ARG A 124 7.76 2.94 -12.94
CA ARG A 124 7.58 1.94 -11.89
C ARG A 124 8.26 2.30 -10.58
N MET A 125 9.27 3.19 -10.55
CA MET A 125 9.81 3.58 -9.25
C MET A 125 8.86 4.52 -8.51
N PRO A 126 8.90 4.52 -7.17
CA PRO A 126 8.06 5.40 -6.37
C PRO A 126 8.29 6.87 -6.72
N TYR A 127 7.23 7.68 -6.76
CA TYR A 127 7.29 9.11 -7.09
C TYR A 127 8.33 9.91 -6.29
N TRP A 128 8.61 9.47 -5.06
CA TRP A 128 9.53 10.11 -4.13
C TRP A 128 11.01 9.74 -4.35
N SER A 129 11.31 8.90 -5.33
CA SER A 129 12.67 8.40 -5.60
C SER A 129 13.54 9.41 -6.37
N PHE A 130 13.38 10.72 -6.13
CA PHE A 130 14.09 11.75 -6.88
C PHE A 130 15.42 12.15 -6.20
N PRO A 131 16.53 12.31 -6.96
CA PRO A 131 16.64 12.08 -8.40
C PRO A 131 16.60 10.59 -8.74
N TRP A 132 15.96 10.27 -9.87
CA TRP A 132 15.89 8.90 -10.37
C TRP A 132 17.31 8.33 -10.51
N PRO A 133 17.55 7.05 -10.15
CA PRO A 133 18.85 6.43 -10.33
C PRO A 133 19.30 6.55 -11.79
N SER A 134 20.59 6.86 -11.98
CA SER A 134 21.19 6.88 -13.31
C SER A 134 20.98 5.53 -14.01
N ARG A 135 20.76 5.53 -15.32
CA ARG A 135 20.54 4.32 -16.15
C ARG A 135 21.75 3.36 -16.22
N ILE A 136 22.81 3.61 -15.44
CA ILE A 136 24.14 3.01 -15.58
C ILE A 136 24.15 1.50 -15.27
N THR A 137 23.17 0.98 -14.53
CA THR A 137 23.04 -0.46 -14.24
C THR A 137 22.20 -1.25 -15.25
N GLY A 138 21.75 -0.64 -16.34
CA GLY A 138 21.15 -1.36 -17.46
C GLY A 138 22.20 -2.17 -18.22
N LYS A 139 22.58 -3.35 -17.71
CA LYS A 139 23.28 -4.36 -18.53
C LYS A 139 22.45 -4.57 -19.80
N LYS A 140 23.08 -4.33 -20.95
CA LYS A 140 22.57 -4.84 -22.23
C LYS A 140 22.41 -6.35 -22.07
N GLU A 141 21.18 -6.84 -22.12
CA GLU A 141 20.94 -8.25 -22.44
C GLU A 141 21.49 -8.45 -23.87
N ILE A 142 22.47 -9.36 -23.98
CA ILE A 142 23.05 -9.85 -25.23
C ILE A 142 22.24 -11.07 -25.64
#